data_AF-A0AAD6HXJ9-F1
#
_entry.id   AF-A0AAD6HXJ9-F1
#
_cell.length_a   1.000
_cell.length_b   1.000
_cell.length_c   1.000
_cell.angle_alpha   90.00
_cell.angle_beta   90.00
_cell.angle_gamma   90.00
#
_symmetry.space_group_name_H-M   'P 1'
#
loop_
_entity.id
_entity.type
_entity.pdbx_description
1 polymer ?
#
loop_
_entity_poly.entity_id
_entity_poly.type
_entity_poly.pdbx_seq_one_letter_code
_entity_poly.pdbx_strand_id
1 'polypeptide(L)'
;MAHAPFSKTMTLDDTLYLFHHIFLPPKLPQAKDYNAQHEHLLLDSVVDALRSFTDYVPTADTTILRKATEMIARLRKAHGHRGDVDEKQLMRVLTELPICGGFLPIYVREQNAGIFL
;
A
#
# COMPACT_ATOMS: atom_id res chain seq x y z
N MET A 1 4.95 28.23 1.68
CA MET A 1 4.64 26.95 1.00
C MET A 1 5.04 25.85 1.95
N ALA A 2 4.07 25.13 2.52
CA ALA A 2 4.31 24.16 3.56
C ALA A 2 4.91 22.89 2.95
N HIS A 3 6.17 22.61 3.26
CA HIS A 3 6.76 21.29 3.02
C HIS A 3 5.98 20.26 3.84
N ALA A 4 5.40 19.27 3.15
CA ALA A 4 4.82 18.10 3.79
C ALA A 4 5.90 17.39 4.63
N PRO A 5 5.53 16.80 5.79
CA PRO A 5 6.48 16.20 6.70
C PRO A 5 7.20 15.04 5.99
N PHE A 6 8.53 15.03 6.13
CA PHE A 6 9.40 13.96 5.68
C PHE A 6 8.77 12.60 5.98
N SER A 7 8.51 11.84 4.92
CA SER A 7 8.40 10.38 4.97
C SER A 7 9.52 9.85 5.85
N LYS A 8 9.21 8.89 6.72
CA LYS A 8 10.17 8.17 7.57
C LYS A 8 11.44 7.91 6.75
N THR A 9 12.58 8.46 7.18
CA THR A 9 13.85 8.28 6.46
C THR A 9 14.09 6.78 6.27
N MET A 10 14.00 6.32 5.02
CA MET A 10 14.26 4.93 4.68
C MET A 10 15.73 4.62 4.88
N THR A 11 16.00 3.45 5.43
CA THR A 11 17.35 2.91 5.45
C THR A 11 17.76 2.46 4.04
N LEU A 12 19.05 2.20 3.86
CA LEU A 12 19.53 1.57 2.61
C LEU A 12 18.86 0.20 2.40
N ASP A 13 18.67 -0.56 3.46
CA ASP A 13 18.04 -1.88 3.40
C ASP A 13 16.57 -1.81 2.98
N ASP A 14 15.81 -0.86 3.53
CA ASP A 14 14.45 -0.55 3.11
C ASP A 14 14.39 -0.26 1.60
N THR A 15 15.29 0.64 1.15
CA THR A 15 15.35 1.06 -0.26
C THR A 15 15.71 -0.10 -1.18
N LEU A 16 16.70 -0.92 -0.79
CA LEU A 16 17.10 -2.09 -1.56
C LEU A 16 15.99 -3.14 -1.60
N TYR A 17 15.26 -3.34 -0.50
CA TYR A 17 14.09 -4.22 -0.52
C TYR A 17 13.07 -3.70 -1.53
N LEU A 18 12.65 -2.44 -1.44
CA LEU A 18 11.67 -1.86 -2.36
C LEU A 18 12.14 -1.99 -3.82
N PHE A 19 13.40 -1.72 -4.11
CA PHE A 19 13.96 -1.86 -5.46
C PHE A 19 13.86 -3.30 -6.00
N HIS A 20 14.14 -4.30 -5.16
CA HIS A 20 14.03 -5.73 -5.48
C HIS A 20 12.61 -6.28 -5.50
N HIS A 21 11.62 -5.55 -5.00
CA HIS A 21 10.22 -5.98 -5.00
C HIS A 21 9.36 -5.16 -5.97
N ILE A 22 9.90 -4.08 -6.56
CA ILE A 22 9.23 -3.27 -7.58
C ILE A 22 9.84 -3.49 -8.97
N PHE A 23 11.18 -3.48 -9.09
CA PHE A 23 11.86 -3.43 -10.39
C PHE A 23 12.65 -4.69 -10.72
N LEU A 24 13.31 -5.27 -9.72
CA LEU A 24 14.06 -6.50 -9.88
C LEU A 24 13.27 -7.69 -9.31
N PRO A 25 13.69 -8.93 -9.59
CA PRO A 25 13.22 -10.09 -8.86
C PRO A 25 13.63 -10.04 -7.37
N PRO A 26 12.87 -10.73 -6.51
CA PRO A 26 13.27 -11.01 -5.14
C PRO A 26 14.70 -11.56 -5.06
N LYS A 27 15.43 -11.22 -3.99
CA LYS A 27 16.88 -11.47 -3.86
C LYS A 27 17.23 -12.94 -3.81
N LEU A 28 16.30 -13.80 -3.40
CA LEU A 28 16.55 -15.23 -3.24
C LEU A 28 15.66 -16.04 -4.19
N PRO A 29 16.25 -16.76 -5.17
CA PRO A 29 15.50 -17.77 -5.89
C PRO A 29 15.07 -18.85 -4.88
N GLN A 30 13.77 -19.16 -4.85
CA GLN A 30 13.16 -20.23 -4.05
C GLN A 30 13.12 -20.02 -2.51
N ALA A 31 13.63 -18.91 -1.95
CA ALA A 31 13.51 -18.61 -0.52
C ALA A 31 12.59 -17.41 -0.25
N LYS A 32 12.00 -17.37 0.95
CA LYS A 32 11.15 -16.24 1.40
C LYS A 32 12.05 -15.10 1.88
N ASP A 33 12.28 -14.09 1.05
CA ASP A 33 12.87 -12.80 1.46
C ASP A 33 11.83 -11.78 1.91
N TYR A 34 10.55 -12.17 1.91
CA TYR A 34 9.43 -11.38 2.38
C TYR A 34 9.65 -10.81 3.80
N ASN A 35 9.37 -9.52 3.95
CA ASN A 35 9.29 -8.85 5.23
C ASN A 35 8.03 -7.98 5.35
N ALA A 36 7.19 -8.26 6.34
CA ALA A 36 5.93 -7.53 6.57
C ALA A 36 6.11 -6.01 6.77
N GLN A 37 7.18 -5.60 7.46
CA GLN A 37 7.45 -4.20 7.70
C GLN A 37 7.88 -3.48 6.42
N HIS A 38 8.69 -4.14 5.58
CA HIS A 38 9.05 -3.57 4.28
C HIS A 38 7.86 -3.50 3.31
N GLU A 39 6.92 -4.44 3.34
CA GLU A 39 5.68 -4.32 2.55
C GLU A 39 4.79 -3.18 3.04
N HIS A 40 4.67 -3.01 4.36
CA HIS A 40 3.96 -1.85 4.91
C HIS A 40 4.61 -0.55 4.45
N LEU A 41 5.94 -0.48 4.52
CA LEU A 41 6.69 0.67 4.05
C LEU A 41 6.48 0.90 2.54
N LEU A 42 6.45 -0.16 1.73
CA LEU A 42 6.14 -0.09 0.30
C LEU A 42 4.75 0.50 0.07
N LEU A 43 3.72 -0.03 0.72
CA LEU A 43 2.35 0.46 0.59
C LEU A 43 2.19 1.91 1.07
N ASP A 44 2.82 2.27 2.20
CA ASP A 44 2.83 3.64 2.73
C ASP A 44 3.51 4.58 1.72
N SER A 45 4.61 4.15 1.10
CA SER A 45 5.33 4.92 0.07
C SER A 45 4.53 5.10 -1.21
N VAL A 46 3.78 4.09 -1.63
CA VAL A 46 2.88 4.20 -2.78
C VAL A 46 1.76 5.20 -2.49
N VAL A 47 1.18 5.18 -1.28
CA VAL A 47 0.17 6.16 -0.87
C VAL A 47 0.73 7.58 -0.91
N ASP A 48 1.93 7.80 -0.36
CA ASP A 48 2.56 9.11 -0.36
C ASP A 48 2.93 9.57 -1.79
N ALA A 49 3.46 8.67 -2.62
CA ALA A 49 3.76 8.94 -4.01
C ALA A 49 2.51 9.34 -4.81
N LEU A 50 1.38 8.63 -4.63
CA LEU A 50 0.11 8.96 -5.30
C LEU A 50 -0.44 10.33 -4.85
N ARG A 51 -0.32 10.67 -3.56
CA ARG A 51 -0.68 11.99 -3.05
C ARG A 51 0.16 13.09 -3.69
N SER A 52 1.49 12.94 -3.68
CA SER A 52 2.38 13.91 -4.30
C SER A 52 2.20 14.00 -5.81
N PHE A 53 1.90 12.89 -6.48
CA PHE A 53 1.67 12.86 -7.93
C PHE A 53 0.40 13.62 -8.35
N THR A 54 -0.55 13.83 -7.42
CA THR A 54 -1.78 14.59 -7.69
C THR A 54 -1.51 16.02 -8.14
N ASP A 55 -0.41 16.64 -7.68
CA ASP A 55 -0.02 18.00 -8.06
C ASP A 55 0.50 18.09 -9.51
N TYR A 56 0.77 16.96 -10.17
CA TYR A 56 1.38 16.88 -11.50
C TYR A 56 0.43 16.38 -12.58
N VAL A 57 -0.84 16.07 -12.25
CA VAL A 57 -1.82 15.58 -13.22
C VAL A 57 -2.91 16.62 -13.52
N PRO A 58 -3.57 16.55 -14.69
CA PRO A 58 -4.74 17.37 -14.98
C PRO A 58 -5.85 17.17 -13.93
N THR A 59 -6.63 18.23 -13.67
CA THR A 59 -7.76 18.18 -12.71
C THR A 59 -8.75 17.05 -13.01
N ALA A 60 -8.93 16.69 -14.28
CA ALA A 60 -9.79 15.58 -14.71
C ALA A 60 -9.34 14.22 -14.12
N ASP A 61 -8.05 14.02 -13.91
CA ASP A 61 -7.47 12.74 -13.47
C ASP A 61 -7.31 12.66 -11.93
N THR A 62 -7.42 13.80 -11.23
CA THR A 62 -7.32 13.86 -9.76
C THR A 62 -8.31 12.94 -9.05
N THR A 63 -9.51 12.75 -9.62
CA THR A 63 -10.52 11.84 -9.08
C THR A 63 -10.06 10.39 -9.13
N ILE A 64 -9.36 9.99 -10.20
CA ILE A 64 -8.84 8.63 -10.37
C ILE A 64 -7.69 8.40 -9.37
N LEU A 65 -6.77 9.35 -9.25
CA LEU A 65 -5.68 9.27 -8.27
C LEU A 65 -6.19 9.21 -6.84
N ARG A 66 -7.22 10.00 -6.49
CA ARG A 66 -7.84 9.94 -5.17
C ARG A 66 -8.40 8.54 -4.87
N LYS A 67 -9.13 7.95 -5.82
CA LYS A 67 -9.66 6.57 -5.67
C LYS A 67 -8.55 5.55 -5.50
N ALA A 68 -7.50 5.61 -6.34
CA ALA A 68 -6.35 4.71 -6.21
C ALA A 68 -5.65 4.86 -4.86
N THR A 69 -5.43 6.10 -4.41
CA THR A 69 -4.84 6.40 -3.09
C THR A 69 -5.68 5.81 -1.96
N GLU A 70 -7.00 5.99 -2.00
CA GLU A 70 -7.93 5.44 -1.01
C GLU A 70 -7.88 3.89 -0.99
N MET A 71 -7.82 3.26 -2.16
CA MET A 71 -7.74 1.80 -2.29
C MET A 71 -6.46 1.23 -1.67
N ILE A 72 -5.30 1.81 -1.98
CA ILE A 72 -4.02 1.34 -1.42
C ILE A 72 -3.97 1.62 0.10
N ALA A 73 -4.50 2.77 0.55
CA ALA A 73 -4.60 3.07 1.97
C ALA A 73 -5.50 2.08 2.72
N ARG A 74 -6.59 1.62 2.11
CA ARG A 74 -7.46 0.56 2.66
C ARG A 74 -6.74 -0.79 2.71
N LEU A 75 -6.04 -1.18 1.64
CA LEU A 75 -5.21 -2.39 1.62
C LEU A 75 -4.22 -2.39 2.79
N ARG A 76 -3.51 -1.27 2.97
CA ARG A 76 -2.53 -1.06 4.02
C ARG A 76 -3.13 -1.17 5.43
N LYS A 77 -4.34 -0.63 5.62
CA LYS A 77 -5.07 -0.69 6.89
C LYS A 77 -5.57 -2.09 7.21
N ALA A 78 -5.99 -2.85 6.19
CA ALA A 78 -6.50 -4.21 6.37
C ALA A 78 -5.43 -5.22 6.78
N HIS A 79 -4.14 -4.87 6.64
CA HIS A 79 -3.03 -5.72 7.06
C HIS A 79 -2.53 -5.36 8.47
N GLY A 80 -2.35 -6.39 9.29
CA GLY A 80 -1.78 -6.32 10.64
C GLY A 80 -0.25 -6.27 10.61
N HIS A 81 0.37 -6.15 11.79
CA HIS A 81 1.82 -5.94 11.92
C HIS A 81 2.68 -7.06 11.30
N ARG A 82 2.16 -8.29 11.18
CA ARG A 82 2.87 -9.42 10.58
C ARG A 82 2.57 -9.57 9.08
N GLY A 83 1.82 -8.63 8.50
CA GLY A 83 1.35 -8.64 7.12
C GLY A 83 0.34 -9.75 6.85
N ASP A 84 -0.28 -10.26 7.92
CA ASP A 84 -1.53 -10.99 7.92
C ASP A 84 -2.71 -10.04 7.75
N VAL A 85 -3.85 -10.56 7.31
CA VAL A 85 -5.09 -9.77 7.26
C VAL A 85 -5.61 -9.61 8.69
N ASP A 86 -5.64 -8.39 9.21
CA ASP A 86 -6.13 -8.10 10.55
C ASP A 86 -7.65 -8.09 10.53
N GLU A 87 -8.27 -9.05 11.19
CA GLU A 87 -9.72 -9.23 11.23
C GLU A 87 -10.45 -7.96 11.70
N LYS A 88 -9.96 -7.30 12.76
CA LYS A 88 -10.61 -6.11 13.32
C LYS A 88 -10.54 -4.94 12.36
N GLN A 89 -9.38 -4.74 11.73
CA GLN A 89 -9.20 -3.69 10.73
C GLN A 89 -10.00 -4.00 9.47
N LEU A 90 -10.00 -5.24 8.99
CA LEU A 90 -10.78 -5.66 7.84
C LEU A 90 -12.27 -5.42 8.07
N MET A 91 -12.80 -5.84 9.22
CA MET A 91 -14.20 -5.61 9.58
C MET A 91 -14.53 -4.12 9.62
N ARG A 92 -13.65 -3.29 10.20
CA ARG A 92 -13.83 -1.84 10.19
C ARG A 92 -13.91 -1.30 8.76
N VAL A 93 -12.96 -1.65 7.90
CA VAL A 93 -12.93 -1.16 6.51
C VAL A 93 -14.15 -1.68 5.71
N LEU A 94 -14.59 -2.91 5.94
CA LEU A 94 -15.81 -3.46 5.33
C LEU A 94 -17.07 -2.71 5.78
N THR A 95 -17.17 -2.33 7.05
CA THR A 95 -18.31 -1.53 7.55
C THR A 95 -18.32 -0.11 7.00
N GLU A 96 -17.15 0.47 6.73
CA GLU A 96 -17.00 1.79 6.12
C GLU A 96 -17.27 1.79 4.61
N LEU A 97 -17.05 0.66 3.93
CA LEU A 97 -17.16 0.54 2.46
C LEU A 97 -18.51 0.99 1.88
N PRO A 98 -19.69 0.57 2.38
CA PRO A 98 -20.97 1.04 1.85
C PRO A 98 -21.25 2.53 2.14
N ILE A 99 -20.59 3.11 3.14
CA ILE A 99 -20.76 4.51 3.53
C ILE A 99 -19.88 5.42 2.67
N CYS A 100 -18.61 5.05 2.52
CA CYS A 100 -17.62 5.85 1.78
C CYS A 100 -17.57 5.51 0.29
N GLY A 101 -18.13 4.37 -0.13
CA GLY A 101 -18.02 3.83 -1.49
C GLY A 101 -16.58 3.43 -1.86
N GLY A 102 -16.33 3.25 -3.15
CA GLY A 102 -15.02 2.89 -3.69
C GLY A 102 -14.76 1.37 -3.61
N PHE A 103 -13.49 1.00 -3.58
CA PHE A 103 -13.07 -0.41 -3.60
C PHE A 103 -12.22 -0.78 -2.40
N LEU A 104 -12.21 -2.07 -2.07
CA LEU A 104 -11.39 -2.69 -1.05
C LEU A 104 -10.59 -3.85 -1.67
N PRO A 105 -9.33 -3.62 -2.06
CA PRO A 105 -8.40 -4.70 -2.34
C PRO A 105 -7.97 -5.39 -1.03
N ILE A 106 -7.94 -6.70 -1.05
CA ILE A 106 -7.42 -7.57 0.02
C ILE A 106 -6.41 -8.52 -0.61
N TYR A 107 -5.26 -8.70 0.03
CA TYR A 107 -4.23 -9.63 -0.43
C TYR A 107 -4.00 -10.71 0.62
N VAL A 108 -4.20 -11.97 0.25
CA VAL A 108 -3.96 -13.13 1.10
C VAL A 108 -2.70 -13.83 0.62
N ARG A 109 -1.55 -13.45 1.19
CA ARG A 109 -0.21 -13.89 0.78
C ARG A 109 -0.07 -15.41 0.74
N GLU A 110 -0.49 -16.12 1.78
CA GLU A 110 -0.32 -17.57 1.88
C GLU A 110 -1.15 -18.36 0.85
N GLN A 111 -2.09 -17.69 0.16
CA GLN A 111 -2.87 -18.27 -0.93
C GLN A 111 -2.47 -17.71 -2.30
N ASN A 112 -1.52 -16.76 -2.36
CA ASN A 112 -1.24 -15.95 -3.54
C ASN A 112 -2.54 -15.38 -4.18
N ALA A 113 -3.47 -14.92 -3.33
CA ALA A 113 -4.81 -14.54 -3.75
C ALA A 113 -5.04 -13.04 -3.54
N GLY A 114 -5.48 -12.37 -4.61
CA GLY A 114 -6.00 -11.00 -4.55
C GLY A 114 -7.53 -11.03 -4.63
N ILE A 115 -8.20 -10.38 -3.67
CA ILE A 115 -9.65 -10.21 -3.65
C ILE A 115 -9.95 -8.73 -3.85
N PHE A 116 -10.96 -8.43 -4.66
CA PHE A 116 -11.38 -7.07 -4.96
C PHE A 116 -12.88 -6.93 -4.69
N LEU A 117 -13.23 -6.08 -3.74
CA LEU A 117 -14.60 -5.81 -3.31
C LEU A 117 -15.01 -4.38 -3.63
#